data_AF-A0A2D5EB24-F1
#
_entry.id   AF-A0A2D5EB24-F1
#
_cell.length_a   1.000
_cell.length_b   1.000
_cell.length_c   1.000
_cell.angle_alpha   90.00
_cell.angle_beta   90.00
_cell.angle_gamma   90.00
#
_symmetry.space_group_name_H-M   'P 1'
#
loop_
_entity.id
_entity.type
_entity.pdbx_description
1 polymer ?
#
loop_
_entity_poly.entity_id
_entity_poly.type
_entity_poly.pdbx_seq_one_letter_code
_entity_poly.pdbx_strand_id
1 'polypeptide(L)'
;MFDSLKKRSAQARMEEERFYAKVIEEYENGVVRHGLYAKAIEKSSGNPEKTKALYIQFRVRSLKDESELSHAPDSGRKIDADAYSEAARIADAKGQAWSPLFHILLWVIAPLVLVIIFNNLN
;
A
#
# COMPACT_ATOMS: atom_id res chain seq x y z
N MET A 1 19.27 -23.72 -34.23
CA MET A 1 18.68 -23.59 -32.87
C MET A 1 19.07 -22.29 -32.18
N PHE A 2 20.30 -21.78 -32.36
CA PHE A 2 20.75 -20.53 -31.73
C PHE A 2 20.09 -19.26 -32.32
N ASP A 3 19.78 -19.25 -33.61
CA ASP A 3 19.21 -18.07 -34.28
C ASP A 3 17.79 -17.71 -33.81
N SER A 4 16.98 -18.69 -33.43
CA SER A 4 15.65 -18.45 -32.87
C SER A 4 15.71 -17.82 -31.48
N LEU A 5 16.73 -18.12 -30.67
CA LEU A 5 16.96 -17.49 -29.37
C LEU A 5 17.39 -16.02 -29.55
N LYS A 6 18.30 -15.74 -30.49
CA LYS A 6 18.68 -14.36 -30.85
C LYS A 6 17.50 -13.53 -31.36
N LYS A 7 16.64 -14.12 -32.19
CA LYS A 7 15.44 -13.44 -32.68
C LYS A 7 14.49 -13.10 -31.54
N ARG A 8 14.25 -14.04 -30.62
CA ARG A 8 13.41 -13.82 -29.43
C ARG A 8 13.99 -12.75 -28.50
N SER A 9 15.31 -12.73 -28.28
CA SER A 9 15.93 -11.71 -27.43
C SER A 9 15.92 -10.31 -28.08
N ALA A 10 16.02 -10.23 -29.41
CA ALA A 10 15.81 -8.97 -30.13
C ALA A 10 14.37 -8.47 -29.99
N GLN A 11 13.39 -9.36 -30.16
CA GLN A 11 11.97 -9.02 -29.98
C GLN A 11 11.66 -8.55 -28.56
N ALA A 12 12.16 -9.25 -27.53
CA ALA A 12 11.97 -8.87 -26.13
C ALA A 12 12.51 -7.46 -25.82
N ARG A 13 13.67 -7.09 -26.39
CA ARG A 13 14.23 -5.74 -26.24
C ARG A 13 13.36 -4.67 -26.89
N MET A 14 12.83 -4.95 -28.10
CA MET A 14 11.94 -4.02 -28.79
C MET A 14 10.62 -3.84 -28.03
N GLU A 15 10.05 -4.92 -27.48
CA GLU A 15 8.84 -4.84 -26.67
C GLU A 15 9.06 -4.06 -25.37
N GLU A 16 10.19 -4.28 -24.70
CA GLU A 16 10.56 -3.53 -23.51
C GLU A 16 10.67 -2.03 -23.80
N GLU A 17 11.38 -1.64 -24.87
CA GLU A 17 11.49 -0.24 -25.30
C GLU A 17 10.11 0.39 -25.57
N ARG A 18 9.19 -0.35 -26.19
CA ARG A 18 7.81 0.11 -26.44
C ARG A 18 7.05 0.39 -25.14
N PHE A 19 7.24 -0.44 -24.10
CA PHE A 19 6.63 -0.16 -22.80
C PHE A 19 7.20 1.11 -22.16
N TYR A 20 8.52 1.31 -22.21
CA TYR A 20 9.13 2.55 -21.70
C TYR A 20 8.62 3.78 -22.43
N ALA A 21 8.56 3.75 -23.76
CA ALA A 21 8.04 4.85 -24.58
C ALA A 21 6.59 5.20 -24.19
N LYS A 22 5.72 4.19 -24.08
CA LYS A 22 4.33 4.37 -23.66
C LYS A 22 4.21 5.00 -22.28
N VAL A 23 5.05 4.60 -21.32
CA VAL A 23 5.00 5.16 -19.96
C VAL A 23 5.43 6.62 -19.92
N ILE A 24 6.44 6.99 -20.71
CA ILE A 24 6.86 8.39 -20.83
C ILE A 24 5.72 9.24 -21.44
N GLU A 25 5.10 8.75 -22.51
CA GLU A 25 3.94 9.41 -23.11
C GLU A 25 2.77 9.57 -22.12
N GLU A 26 2.43 8.52 -21.37
CA GLU A 26 1.41 8.59 -20.29
C GLU A 26 1.77 9.67 -19.27
N TYR A 27 3.03 9.70 -18.83
CA TYR A 27 3.51 10.63 -17.82
C TYR A 27 3.51 12.09 -18.30
N GLU A 28 3.97 12.34 -19.53
CA GLU A 28 4.01 13.68 -20.13
C GLU A 28 2.60 14.23 -20.39
N ASN A 29 1.66 13.36 -20.70
CA ASN A 29 0.24 13.71 -20.84
C ASN A 29 -0.48 13.87 -19.48
N GLY A 30 0.22 13.72 -18.35
CA GLY A 30 -0.34 13.86 -17.00
C GLY A 30 -1.18 12.66 -16.53
N VAL A 31 -1.14 11.53 -17.25
CA VAL A 31 -1.84 10.29 -16.90
C VAL A 31 -0.99 9.48 -15.94
N VAL A 32 -1.07 9.83 -14.65
CA VAL A 32 -0.26 9.21 -13.59
C VAL A 32 -1.10 8.32 -12.68
N ARG A 33 -0.65 7.08 -12.46
CA ARG A 33 -1.24 6.20 -11.44
C ARG A 33 -0.71 6.57 -10.05
N HIS A 34 -1.53 7.32 -9.33
CA HIS A 34 -1.22 7.89 -8.02
C HIS A 34 -0.68 6.86 -7.00
N GLY A 35 -1.24 5.65 -6.94
CA GLY A 35 -0.75 4.61 -6.03
C GLY A 35 0.68 4.14 -6.34
N LEU A 36 1.03 3.94 -7.61
CA LEU A 36 2.39 3.61 -8.02
C LEU A 36 3.34 4.80 -7.81
N TYR A 37 2.85 6.02 -8.07
CA TYR A 37 3.61 7.24 -7.88
C TYR A 37 3.96 7.48 -6.41
N ALA A 38 3.01 7.30 -5.49
CA ALA A 38 3.24 7.37 -4.05
C ALA A 38 4.30 6.35 -3.59
N LYS A 39 4.25 5.12 -4.11
CA LYS A 39 5.28 4.10 -3.86
C LYS A 39 6.66 4.52 -4.37
N ALA A 40 6.71 5.24 -5.50
CA ALA A 40 7.95 5.80 -6.02
C ALA A 40 8.48 6.96 -5.15
N ILE A 41 7.61 7.81 -4.60
CA ILE A 41 7.98 8.89 -3.66
C ILE A 41 8.59 8.32 -2.38
N GLU A 42 7.97 7.27 -1.81
CA GLU A 42 8.47 6.63 -0.60
C GLU A 42 9.88 6.07 -0.82
N LYS A 43 10.08 5.30 -1.90
CA LYS A 43 11.38 4.71 -2.25
C LYS A 43 12.43 5.71 -2.72
N SER A 44 12.02 6.88 -3.21
CA SER A 44 12.93 7.95 -3.61
C SER A 44 13.33 8.85 -2.44
N SER A 45 12.72 8.68 -1.26
CA SER A 45 12.83 9.60 -0.13
C SER A 45 12.45 11.04 -0.51
N GLY A 46 11.45 11.18 -1.41
CA GLY A 46 10.98 12.48 -1.88
C GLY A 46 11.86 13.15 -2.94
N ASN A 47 12.94 12.53 -3.43
CA ASN A 47 13.72 13.10 -4.52
C ASN A 47 12.93 13.01 -5.84
N PRO A 48 12.67 14.12 -6.54
CA PRO A 48 11.77 14.14 -7.70
C PRO A 48 12.34 13.37 -8.90
N GLU A 49 13.63 13.49 -9.21
CA GLU A 49 14.26 12.78 -10.32
C GLU A 49 14.27 11.26 -10.10
N LYS A 50 14.62 10.85 -8.89
CA LYS A 50 14.60 9.44 -8.48
C LYS A 50 13.16 8.90 -8.44
N THR A 51 12.19 9.71 -8.02
CA THR A 51 10.75 9.36 -8.05
C THR A 51 10.33 9.09 -9.48
N LYS A 52 10.68 9.97 -10.43
CA LYS A 52 10.35 9.80 -11.85
C LYS A 52 10.92 8.49 -12.39
N ALA A 53 12.20 8.23 -12.14
CA ALA A 53 12.85 6.99 -12.58
C ALA A 53 12.19 5.72 -12.00
N LEU A 54 11.91 5.72 -10.70
CA LEU A 54 11.25 4.60 -10.02
C LEU A 54 9.81 4.40 -10.48
N TYR A 55 9.07 5.48 -10.71
CA TYR A 55 7.71 5.41 -11.23
C TYR A 55 7.68 4.76 -12.61
N ILE A 56 8.58 5.17 -13.51
CA ILE A 56 8.67 4.61 -14.87
C ILE A 56 8.93 3.10 -14.78
N GLN A 57 9.88 2.68 -13.94
CA GLN A 57 10.19 1.27 -13.74
C GLN A 57 8.96 0.46 -13.23
N PHE A 58 8.26 0.97 -12.21
CA PHE A 58 7.09 0.28 -11.67
C PHE A 58 5.94 0.22 -12.67
N ARG A 59 5.75 1.27 -13.46
CA ARG A 59 4.68 1.33 -14.45
C ARG A 59 4.96 0.38 -15.62
N VAL A 60 6.20 0.30 -16.10
CA VAL A 60 6.59 -0.69 -17.12
C VAL A 60 6.33 -2.11 -16.63
N ARG A 61 6.70 -2.43 -15.38
CA ARG A 61 6.40 -3.73 -14.79
C ARG A 61 4.90 -4.01 -14.74
N SER A 62 4.12 -3.04 -14.27
CA SER A 62 2.66 -3.14 -14.25
C SER A 62 2.06 -3.37 -15.64
N LEU A 63 2.59 -2.76 -16.70
CA LEU A 63 2.12 -2.97 -18.07
C LEU A 63 2.45 -4.38 -18.59
N LYS A 64 3.62 -4.92 -18.25
CA LYS A 64 3.99 -6.31 -18.55
C LYS A 64 3.03 -7.27 -17.84
N ASP A 65 2.81 -7.07 -16.55
CA ASP A 65 1.90 -7.89 -15.75
C ASP A 65 0.45 -7.81 -16.29
N GLU A 66 -0.04 -6.61 -16.66
CA GLU A 66 -1.36 -6.41 -17.29
C GLU A 66 -1.47 -7.16 -18.64
N SER A 67 -0.41 -7.16 -19.45
CA SER A 67 -0.39 -7.89 -20.73
C SER A 67 -0.40 -9.41 -20.54
N GLU A 68 0.32 -9.92 -19.55
CA GLU A 68 0.34 -11.34 -19.21
C GLU A 68 -1.01 -11.81 -18.65
N LEU A 69 -1.61 -11.02 -17.76
CA LEU A 69 -2.92 -11.30 -17.17
C LEU A 69 -4.05 -11.25 -18.21
N SER A 70 -3.94 -10.40 -19.23
CA SER A 70 -4.93 -10.34 -20.32
C SER A 70 -4.98 -11.63 -21.16
N HIS A 71 -3.92 -12.44 -21.11
CA HIS A 71 -3.83 -13.73 -21.78
C HIS A 71 -4.14 -14.93 -20.89
N ALA A 72 -4.31 -14.73 -19.57
CA ALA A 72 -4.71 -15.78 -18.65
C ALA A 72 -6.24 -15.94 -18.63
N PRO A 73 -6.80 -17.16 -18.68
CA PRO A 73 -8.22 -17.36 -18.44
C PRO A 73 -8.58 -16.92 -17.02
N ASP A 74 -9.61 -16.08 -16.91
CA ASP A 74 -10.11 -15.41 -15.70
C ASP A 74 -10.27 -16.39 -14.53
N SER A 75 -9.21 -16.56 -13.75
CA SER A 75 -9.15 -17.47 -12.60
C SER A 75 -8.73 -16.68 -11.37
N GLY A 76 -9.71 -15.97 -10.79
CA GLY A 76 -9.71 -15.64 -9.38
C GLY A 76 -9.12 -14.29 -9.00
N ARG A 77 -9.82 -13.20 -9.31
CA ARG A 77 -9.77 -11.97 -8.51
C ARG A 77 -10.42 -12.19 -7.13
N LYS A 78 -9.72 -12.90 -6.24
CA LYS A 78 -10.10 -13.05 -4.82
C LYS A 78 -9.04 -12.52 -3.85
N ILE A 79 -7.98 -11.87 -4.33
CA ILE A 79 -6.77 -11.66 -3.51
C ILE A 79 -6.79 -10.36 -2.69
N ASP A 80 -7.68 -9.43 -2.98
CA ASP A 80 -7.56 -8.04 -2.50
C ASP A 80 -8.76 -7.50 -1.73
N ALA A 81 -9.94 -8.13 -1.82
CA ALA A 81 -11.08 -7.79 -0.97
C ALA A 81 -10.86 -8.25 0.49
N ASP A 82 -10.28 -9.44 0.67
CA ASP A 82 -10.12 -10.06 1.98
C ASP A 82 -8.94 -9.44 2.75
N ALA A 83 -7.83 -9.14 2.07
CA ALA A 83 -6.61 -8.58 2.68
C ALA A 83 -6.80 -7.15 3.21
N TYR A 84 -7.64 -6.33 2.53
CA TYR A 84 -7.99 -4.99 3.02
C TYR A 84 -9.01 -5.06 4.17
N SER A 85 -9.94 -6.02 4.11
CA SER A 85 -10.91 -6.25 5.20
C SER A 85 -10.24 -6.75 6.47
N GLU A 86 -9.23 -7.61 6.38
CA GLU A 86 -8.50 -8.12 7.54
C GLU A 86 -7.66 -7.02 8.21
N ALA A 87 -6.97 -6.20 7.42
CA ALA A 87 -6.24 -5.04 7.92
C ALA A 87 -7.18 -4.01 8.59
N ALA A 88 -8.38 -3.80 8.05
CA ALA A 88 -9.40 -2.94 8.64
C ALA A 88 -9.99 -3.52 9.94
N ARG A 89 -10.18 -4.85 10.03
CA ARG A 89 -10.61 -5.53 11.27
C ARG A 89 -9.56 -5.47 12.37
N ILE A 90 -8.28 -5.59 12.04
CA ILE A 90 -7.18 -5.47 13.02
C ILE A 90 -7.05 -4.03 13.53
N ALA A 91 -7.35 -3.03 12.70
CA ALA A 91 -7.37 -1.62 13.11
C ALA A 91 -8.57 -1.27 14.01
N ASP A 92 -9.74 -1.86 13.77
CA ASP A 92 -10.96 -1.63 14.56
C ASP A 92 -10.98 -2.45 15.87
N ALA A 93 -10.26 -3.57 15.93
CA ALA A 93 -10.11 -4.40 17.14
C ALA A 93 -9.20 -3.81 18.24
N LYS A 94 -8.80 -2.53 18.13
CA LYS A 94 -8.15 -1.77 19.21
C LYS A 94 -9.05 -0.67 19.80
N GLY A 95 -10.36 -0.76 19.59
CA GLY A 95 -11.35 0.01 20.33
C GLY A 95 -11.63 -0.59 21.72
N GLN A 96 -11.06 0.04 22.76
CA GLN A 96 -11.58 0.01 24.13
C GLN A 96 -11.32 -1.25 24.99
N ALA A 97 -10.04 -1.57 25.23
CA ALA A 97 -9.65 -2.28 26.44
C ALA A 97 -9.27 -1.25 27.51
N TRP A 98 -10.20 -0.91 28.41
CA TRP A 98 -9.81 -0.23 29.65
C TRP A 98 -8.94 -1.22 30.41
N SER A 99 -7.65 -0.90 30.59
CA SER A 99 -6.75 -1.84 31.26
C SER A 99 -7.35 -2.18 32.63
N PRO A 100 -7.26 -3.44 33.10
CA PRO A 100 -7.81 -3.83 34.40
C PRO A 100 -7.24 -3.01 35.56
N LEU A 101 -6.08 -2.38 35.35
CA LEU A 101 -5.47 -1.44 36.30
C LEU A 101 -6.26 -0.14 36.47
N PHE A 102 -6.92 0.37 35.42
CA PHE A 102 -7.77 1.56 35.53
C PHE A 102 -9.00 1.32 36.42
N HIS A 103 -9.61 0.12 36.36
CA HIS A 103 -10.75 -0.22 37.21
C HIS A 103 -10.36 -0.34 38.68
N ILE A 104 -9.20 -0.95 38.97
CA ILE A 104 -8.67 -1.06 40.33
C ILE A 104 -8.35 0.33 40.89
N LEU A 105 -7.71 1.20 40.09
CA LEU A 105 -7.39 2.56 40.49
C LEU A 105 -8.64 3.41 40.76
N LEU A 106 -9.69 3.27 39.93
CA LEU A 106 -10.96 3.98 40.11
C LEU A 106 -11.68 3.56 41.41
N TRP A 107 -11.71 2.27 41.72
CA TRP A 107 -12.35 1.74 42.92
C TRP A 107 -11.64 2.12 44.22
N VAL A 108 -10.35 2.44 44.17
CA VAL A 108 -9.59 2.86 45.36
C VAL A 108 -9.68 4.37 45.57
N ILE A 109 -9.62 5.17 44.51
CA ILE A 109 -9.60 6.65 44.61
C ILE A 109 -10.99 7.23 44.86
N ALA A 110 -12.04 6.69 44.21
CA ALA A 110 -13.40 7.21 44.35
C ALA A 110 -13.93 7.24 45.81
N PRO A 111 -13.78 6.19 46.64
CA PRO A 111 -14.27 6.24 48.01
C PRO A 111 -13.45 7.21 48.88
N LEU A 112 -12.15 7.34 48.63
CA LEU A 112 -11.29 8.25 49.38
C LEU A 112 -11.71 9.72 49.17
N VAL A 113 -11.99 10.11 47.93
CA VAL A 113 -12.48 11.45 47.58
C VAL A 113 -13.87 11.70 48.19
N LEU A 114 -14.74 10.69 48.18
CA LEU A 114 -16.09 10.81 48.73
C LEU A 114 -16.08 11.03 50.26
N VAL A 115 -15.20 10.33 50.99
CA VAL A 115 -14.99 10.51 52.43
C VAL A 115 -14.47 11.91 52.74
N ILE A 116 -13.52 12.43 51.95
CA ILE A 116 -12.97 13.79 52.12
C ILE A 116 -14.06 14.84 51.91
N ILE A 117 -14.92 14.69 50.90
CA ILE A 117 -16.02 15.62 50.63
C ILE A 117 -17.03 15.60 51.79
N PHE A 118 -17.39 14.42 52.29
CA PHE A 118 -18.38 14.30 53.37
C PHE A 118 -17.87 14.88 54.69
N ASN A 119 -16.58 14.69 54.99
CA ASN A 119 -15.94 15.25 56.19
C ASN A 119 -15.74 16.76 56.14
N ASN A 120 -15.88 17.38 54.97
CA ASN A 120 -15.77 18.84 54.80
C ASN A 120 -17.15 19.52 54.68
N LEU A 121 -18.24 18.73 54.69
CA LEU A 121 -19.62 19.22 54.64
C LEU A 121 -20.34 19.15 56.01
N ASN A 122 -19.71 18.54 57.02
CA ASN A 122 -20.25 18.31 58.37
C ASN A 122 -19.33 18.93 59.42
#